data_AF-A0A977QWY1-F1
#
_entry.id   AF-A0A977QWY1-F1
#
_cell.length_a   1.000
_cell.length_b   1.000
_cell.length_c   1.000
_cell.angle_alpha   90.00
_cell.angle_beta   90.00
_cell.angle_gamma   90.00
#
_symmetry.space_group_name_H-M   'P 1'
#
loop_
_entity.id
_entity.type
_entity.pdbx_description
1 polymer ?
#
loop_
_entity_poly.entity_id
_entity_poly.type
_entity_poly.pdbx_seq_one_letter_code
_entity_poly.pdbx_strand_id
1 'polypeptide(L)'
;LAAKVMIELLGTYTDENASYAREDAIKCIATALADPNTFLLDPLLALKPVRFLEGELIHDLLNIFVSEKLSSYQTFYNSHKEFVQS
;
A
#
# COMPACT_ATOMS: atom_id res chain seq x y z
N LEU A 1 -11.55 4.12 -9.99
CA LEU A 1 -12.66 4.66 -9.15
C LEU A 1 -12.74 3.97 -7.78
N ALA A 2 -12.62 2.64 -7.72
CA ALA A 2 -12.71 1.86 -6.47
C ALA A 2 -11.62 2.19 -5.44
N ALA A 3 -10.36 2.35 -5.86
CA ALA A 3 -9.25 2.68 -4.95
C ALA A 3 -9.49 4.00 -4.20
N LYS A 4 -10.03 5.03 -4.86
CA LYS A 4 -10.32 6.32 -4.22
C LYS A 4 -11.41 6.22 -3.16
N VAL A 5 -12.44 5.41 -3.41
CA VAL A 5 -13.53 5.16 -2.44
C VAL A 5 -13.00 4.33 -1.27
N MET A 6 -12.12 3.35 -1.52
CA MET A 6 -11.45 2.58 -0.47
C MET A 6 -10.54 3.46 0.40
N ILE A 7 -9.79 4.40 -0.19
CA ILE A 7 -8.94 5.36 0.53
C ILE A 7 -9.77 6.22 1.48
N GLU A 8 -10.90 6.75 1.00
CA GLU A 8 -11.84 7.53 1.83
C GLU A 8 -12.41 6.66 2.96
N LEU A 9 -12.83 5.43 2.65
CA LEU A 9 -13.30 4.47 3.65
C LEU A 9 -12.21 4.18 4.69
N LEU A 10 -10.98 3.88 4.27
CA LEU A 10 -9.81 3.67 5.12
C LEU A 10 -9.52 4.86 6.06
N GLY A 11 -9.78 6.08 5.59
CA GLY A 11 -9.69 7.30 6.41
C GLY A 11 -10.78 7.42 7.49
N THR A 12 -11.92 6.73 7.33
CA THR A 12 -13.02 6.72 8.31
C THR A 12 -12.88 5.67 9.42
N TYR A 13 -11.92 4.73 9.31
CA TYR A 13 -11.70 3.72 10.36
C TYR A 13 -11.08 4.35 11.61
N THR A 14 -11.69 4.06 12.76
CA THR A 14 -11.19 4.39 14.11
C THR A 14 -10.34 3.23 14.66
N ASP A 15 -9.54 3.48 15.71
CA ASP A 15 -8.65 2.51 16.38
C ASP A 15 -9.33 1.16 16.72
N GLU A 16 -10.63 1.17 16.97
CA GLU A 16 -11.44 0.00 17.34
C GLU A 16 -11.58 -1.03 16.20
N ASN A 17 -11.51 -0.58 14.95
CA ASN A 17 -11.58 -1.43 13.76
C ASN A 17 -10.24 -1.49 13.01
N ALA A 18 -9.14 -1.05 13.64
CA ALA A 18 -7.81 -0.99 13.01
C ALA A 18 -7.30 -2.36 12.54
N SER A 19 -7.68 -3.44 13.24
CA SER A 19 -7.38 -4.82 12.83
C SER A 19 -8.04 -5.19 11.51
N TYR A 20 -9.30 -4.80 11.30
CA TYR A 20 -10.03 -4.98 10.04
C TYR A 20 -9.48 -4.07 8.94
N ALA A 21 -9.14 -2.83 9.29
CA ALA A 21 -8.56 -1.87 8.36
C ALA A 21 -7.18 -2.31 7.82
N ARG A 22 -6.47 -3.19 8.55
CA ARG A 22 -5.17 -3.74 8.13
C ARG A 22 -5.28 -4.54 6.83
N GLU A 23 -6.19 -5.51 6.78
CA GLU A 23 -6.41 -6.35 5.59
C GLU A 23 -6.93 -5.53 4.41
N ASP A 24 -7.83 -4.58 4.68
CA ASP A 24 -8.35 -3.67 3.66
C ASP A 24 -7.27 -2.73 3.13
N ALA A 25 -6.36 -2.24 3.99
CA ALA A 25 -5.21 -1.43 3.57
C ALA A 25 -4.27 -2.22 2.67
N ILE A 26 -3.94 -3.48 3.01
CA ILE A 26 -3.11 -4.36 2.18
C ILE A 26 -3.77 -4.56 0.81
N LYS A 27 -5.07 -4.89 0.77
CA LYS A 27 -5.82 -5.07 -0.48
C LYS A 27 -5.89 -3.78 -1.30
N CYS A 28 -6.06 -2.63 -0.64
CA CYS A 28 -6.11 -1.33 -1.30
C CYS A 28 -4.75 -1.00 -1.93
N ILE A 29 -3.64 -1.24 -1.24
CA ILE A 29 -2.29 -1.03 -1.79
C ILE A 29 -2.05 -1.97 -2.97
N ALA A 30 -2.34 -3.27 -2.83
CA ALA A 30 -2.17 -4.23 -3.92
C ALA A 30 -3.01 -3.86 -5.15
N THR A 31 -4.27 -3.44 -4.95
CA THR A 31 -5.14 -2.99 -6.04
C THR A 31 -4.63 -1.69 -6.67
N ALA A 32 -4.12 -0.75 -5.87
CA ALA A 32 -3.52 0.48 -6.35
C ALA A 32 -2.24 0.23 -7.17
N LEU A 33 -1.40 -0.72 -6.76
CA LEU A 33 -0.21 -1.14 -7.49
C LEU A 33 -0.55 -1.92 -8.77
N ALA A 34 -1.62 -2.72 -8.75
CA ALA A 34 -2.08 -3.49 -9.90
C ALA A 34 -2.79 -2.62 -10.95
N ASP A 35 -3.35 -1.47 -10.56
CA ASP A 35 -4.00 -0.54 -11.49
C ASP A 35 -2.99 0.45 -12.08
N PRO A 36 -2.65 0.35 -13.39
CA PRO A 36 -1.70 1.26 -14.04
C PRO A 36 -2.18 2.71 -14.12
N ASN A 37 -3.46 2.99 -13.80
CA ASN A 37 -4.02 4.34 -13.75
C ASN A 37 -3.98 4.96 -12.34
N THR A 38 -3.50 4.22 -11.33
CA THR A 38 -3.38 4.74 -9.98
C THR A 38 -2.02 5.40 -9.79
N PHE A 39 -1.98 6.71 -10.03
CA PHE A 39 -0.79 7.53 -9.87
C PHE A 39 -0.66 8.17 -8.48
N LEU A 40 -1.73 8.13 -7.68
CA LEU A 40 -1.81 8.79 -6.37
C LEU A 40 -1.60 7.75 -5.26
N LEU A 41 -0.35 7.35 -5.06
CA LEU A 41 0.09 6.47 -3.98
C LEU A 41 0.55 7.26 -2.74
N ASP A 42 1.01 8.50 -2.94
CA ASP A 42 1.42 9.46 -1.89
C ASP A 42 0.33 9.65 -0.81
N PRO A 43 -0.94 9.94 -1.16
CA PRO A 43 -2.00 10.11 -0.17
C PRO A 43 -2.34 8.79 0.55
N LEU A 44 -2.07 7.66 -0.10
CA LEU A 44 -2.29 6.31 0.41
C LEU A 44 -1.31 6.02 1.55
N LEU A 45 -0.04 6.40 1.38
CA LEU A 45 1.01 6.28 2.40
C LEU A 45 0.71 7.12 3.64
N ALA A 46 0.06 8.28 3.48
CA ALA A 46 -0.30 9.18 4.57
C ALA A 46 -1.46 8.68 5.46
N LEU A 47 -2.17 7.62 5.06
CA LEU A 47 -3.30 7.07 5.81
C LEU A 47 -2.83 6.42 7.12
N LYS A 48 -3.54 6.67 8.22
CA LYS A 48 -3.32 6.00 9.51
C LYS A 48 -3.19 4.46 9.41
N PRO A 49 -4.12 3.73 8.77
CA PRO A 49 -4.01 2.28 8.66
C PRO A 49 -2.78 1.83 7.87
N VAL A 50 -2.33 2.60 6.89
CA VAL A 50 -1.13 2.30 6.10
C VAL A 50 0.13 2.56 6.92
N ARG A 51 0.18 3.65 7.71
CA ARG A 51 1.25 3.85 8.70
C ARG A 51 1.31 2.75 9.76
N PHE A 52 0.18 2.12 10.08
CA PHE A 52 0.16 0.97 10.98
C PHE A 52 0.77 -0.31 10.37
N LEU A 53 0.95 -0.32 9.05
CA LEU A 53 1.67 -1.36 8.30
C LEU A 53 3.17 -1.03 8.19
N GLU A 54 3.68 0.02 8.84
CA GLU A 54 5.11 0.32 8.89
C GLU A 54 5.90 -0.91 9.36
N GLY A 55 6.85 -1.35 8.52
CA GLY A 55 7.64 -2.58 8.73
C GLY A 55 7.15 -3.81 7.97
N GLU A 56 5.97 -3.76 7.33
CA GLU A 56 5.53 -4.83 6.42
C GLU A 56 6.03 -4.63 5.00
N LEU A 57 6.22 -5.74 4.27
CA LEU A 57 6.71 -5.76 2.89
C LEU A 57 5.85 -4.90 1.94
N ILE A 58 4.53 -4.89 2.14
CA ILE A 58 3.61 -4.11 1.30
C ILE A 58 3.77 -2.60 1.49
N HIS A 59 4.07 -2.17 2.73
CA HIS A 59 4.30 -0.77 3.06
C HIS A 59 5.64 -0.31 2.50
N ASP A 60 6.68 -1.14 2.65
CA ASP A 60 8.00 -0.86 2.09
C ASP A 60 7.93 -0.75 0.56
N LEU A 61 7.19 -1.66 -0.08
CA LEU A 61 6.93 -1.63 -1.52
C LEU A 61 6.22 -0.34 -1.94
N LEU A 62 5.17 0.06 -1.22
CA LEU A 62 4.46 1.32 -1.48
C LEU A 62 5.39 2.53 -1.32
N ASN A 63 6.19 2.56 -0.26
CA ASN A 63 7.14 3.63 0.00
C ASN A 63 8.21 3.70 -1.10
N ILE A 64 8.67 2.56 -1.62
CA ILE A 64 9.59 2.51 -2.76
C ILE A 64 8.93 3.12 -4.01
N PHE A 65 7.65 2.84 -4.25
CA PHE A 65 6.90 3.41 -5.38
C PHE A 65 6.69 4.92 -5.28
N VAL A 66 6.52 5.43 -4.06
CA VAL A 66 6.25 6.86 -3.80
C VAL A 66 7.54 7.69 -3.72
N SER A 67 8.54 7.19 -2.99
CA SER A 67 9.74 7.96 -2.61
C SER A 67 11.01 7.53 -3.35
N GLU A 68 11.10 6.28 -3.81
CA GLU A 68 12.35 5.73 -4.33
C GLU A 68 12.34 5.58 -5.87
N LYS A 69 13.49 5.17 -6.42
CA LYS A 69 13.68 4.96 -7.86
C LYS A 69 13.40 3.50 -8.21
N LEU A 70 13.16 3.27 -9.50
CA LEU A 70 12.98 1.92 -10.06
C LEU A 70 14.09 0.93 -9.67
N SER A 71 15.33 1.40 -9.49
CA SER A 71 16.45 0.56 -9.02
C SER A 71 16.22 -0.03 -7.62
N SER A 72 15.59 0.71 -6.71
CA SER A 72 15.21 0.22 -5.38
C SER A 72 14.12 -0.82 -5.48
N TYR A 73 13.11 -0.59 -6.33
CA TYR A 73 12.08 -1.59 -6.63
C TYR A 73 12.69 -2.88 -7.19
N GLN A 74 13.64 -2.80 -8.14
CA GLN A 74 14.31 -3.99 -8.67
C GLN A 74 15.09 -4.75 -7.60
N THR A 75 15.70 -4.04 -6.65
CA THR A 75 16.43 -4.66 -5.53
C THR A 75 15.45 -5.37 -4.60
N PHE A 76 14.36 -4.70 -4.22
CA PHE A 76 13.30 -5.27 -3.40
C PHE A 76 12.65 -6.49 -4.09
N TYR A 77 12.33 -6.37 -5.38
CA TYR A 77 11.73 -7.43 -6.18
C TYR A 77 12.66 -8.66 -6.28
N ASN A 78 13.97 -8.46 -6.45
CA ASN A 78 14.90 -9.59 -6.46
C ASN A 78 15.01 -10.28 -5.09
N SER A 79 14.84 -9.54 -4.00
CA SER A 79 14.90 -10.09 -2.64
C SER A 79 13.58 -10.72 -2.18
N HIS A 80 12.43 -10.27 -2.71
CA HIS A 80 11.07 -10.69 -2.30
C HIS A 80 10.22 -11.10 -3.51
N LYS A 81 10.83 -11.80 -4.48
CA LYS A 81 10.19 -12.18 -5.75
C LYS A 81 8.92 -13.00 -5.55
N GLU A 82 8.94 -13.92 -4.59
CA GLU A 82 7.78 -14.76 -4.22
C GLU A 82 6.60 -13.95 -3.69
N PHE A 83 6.86 -12.81 -3.03
CA PHE A 83 5.81 -11.94 -2.50
C PHE A 83 5.08 -11.18 -3.60
N VAL A 84 5.78 -10.79 -4.66
CA VAL A 84 5.19 -10.03 -5.79
C VAL A 84 4.56 -10.96 -6.84
N GLN A 85 5.01 -12.22 -6.91
CA GLN A 85 4.51 -13.22 -7.88
C GLN A 85 3.45 -14.18 -7.31
N SER A 86 3.14 -14.13 -6.01
CA SER A 86 2.10 -14.98 -5.37
C SER A 86 0.69 -14.46 -5.55
#